data_AF-A0A7Y7INV0-F1
#
_entry.id   AF-A0A7Y7INV0-F1
#
_cell.length_a   1.000
_cell.length_b   1.000
_cell.length_c   1.000
_cell.angle_alpha   90.00
_cell.angle_beta   90.00
_cell.angle_gamma   90.00
#
_symmetry.space_group_name_H-M   'P 1'
#
loop_
_entity.id
_entity.type
_entity.pdbx_description
1 polymer ?
#
loop_
_entity_poly.entity_id
_entity_poly.type
_entity_poly.pdbx_seq_one_letter_code
_entity_poly.pdbx_strand_id
1 'polypeptide(L)'
;MDTNPMVKPHIATTPMVVMTTIAAVILVCVAAIIVLAWPPKIGAWIALAVVVIAAALLTRRWTTLIHKKTEWQRFSDRQWEYLTRTQSENSTTAVITVLGFQEVQPTGSWATIRWEKFGYVQTAWIEPCMFSIWPDTVLLIRPDPNQIHVGAPWPATYHVSSSACLAIAPARLAAARATN
;
A
#
# COMPACT_ATOMS: atom_id res chain seq x y z
N MET A 1 -16.73 -1.70 4.38
CA MET A 1 -15.72 -1.15 3.45
C MET A 1 -14.44 -1.92 3.69
N ASP A 2 -14.28 -3.03 2.99
CA ASP A 2 -13.04 -3.81 3.03
C ASP A 2 -11.92 -2.92 2.49
N THR A 3 -10.99 -2.58 3.37
CA THR A 3 -9.88 -1.70 3.02
C THR A 3 -8.91 -2.52 2.16
N ASN A 4 -8.74 -2.14 0.90
CA ASN A 4 -7.83 -2.82 -0.02
C ASN A 4 -6.43 -2.95 0.63
N PRO A 5 -5.97 -4.17 0.97
CA PRO A 5 -4.70 -4.36 1.67
C PRO A 5 -3.49 -4.11 0.77
N MET A 6 -3.68 -3.98 -0.54
CA MET A 6 -2.61 -3.76 -1.52
C MET A 6 -2.26 -2.29 -1.68
N VAL A 7 -3.12 -1.37 -1.22
CA VAL A 7 -2.87 0.07 -1.30
C VAL A 7 -2.14 0.54 -0.05
N LYS A 8 -0.97 1.15 -0.25
CA LYS A 8 -0.20 1.78 0.83
C LYS A 8 -1.06 2.84 1.54
N PRO A 9 -1.24 2.78 2.87
CA PRO A 9 -2.00 3.79 3.59
C PRO A 9 -1.35 5.16 3.39
N HIS A 10 -2.12 6.12 2.88
CA HIS A 10 -1.65 7.48 2.69
C HIS A 10 -1.62 8.19 4.04
N ILE A 11 -0.42 8.36 4.58
CA ILE A 11 -0.19 9.24 5.72
C ILE A 11 0.20 10.58 5.12
N ALA A 12 -0.71 11.55 5.13
CA ALA A 12 -0.39 12.92 4.76
C ALA A 12 0.59 13.49 5.81
N THR A 13 1.89 13.40 5.54
CA THR A 13 2.96 13.77 6.47
C THR A 13 3.03 15.27 6.75
N THR A 14 2.68 16.11 5.76
CA THR A 14 2.79 17.57 5.85
C THR A 14 1.84 18.21 6.87
N PRO A 15 0.50 18.03 6.78
CA PRO A 15 -0.41 18.59 7.81
C PRO A 15 -0.16 17.97 9.18
N MET A 16 0.38 16.75 9.20
CA MET A 16 0.63 15.97 10.40
C MET A 16 1.84 16.49 11.20
N VAL A 17 2.94 16.88 10.55
CA VAL A 17 4.09 17.55 11.21
C VAL A 17 3.71 18.95 11.70
N VAL A 18 2.87 19.66 10.95
CA VAL A 18 2.40 21.00 11.33
C VAL A 18 1.53 20.94 12.58
N MET A 19 0.60 19.98 12.70
CA MET A 19 -0.24 19.87 13.90
C MET A 19 0.55 19.48 15.16
N THR A 20 1.55 18.60 15.06
CA THR A 20 2.36 18.24 16.24
C THR A 20 3.29 19.35 16.68
N THR A 21 3.89 20.08 15.74
CA THR A 21 4.71 21.25 16.07
C THR A 21 3.89 22.35 16.74
N ILE A 22 2.70 22.66 16.22
CA ILE A 22 1.79 23.63 16.84
C ILE A 22 1.38 23.17 18.25
N ALA A 23 0.98 21.91 18.42
CA ALA A 23 0.59 21.38 19.73
C ALA A 23 1.74 21.42 20.75
N ALA A 24 2.97 21.09 20.32
CA ALA A 24 4.15 21.15 21.17
C ALA A 24 4.50 22.59 21.59
N VAL A 25 4.41 23.55 20.66
CA VAL A 25 4.64 24.97 20.97
C VAL A 25 3.60 25.48 21.96
N ILE A 26 2.32 25.14 21.79
CA ILE A 26 1.25 25.52 22.73
C ILE A 26 1.52 24.93 24.12
N LEU A 27 1.93 23.67 24.21
CA LEU A 27 2.27 23.03 25.48
C LEU A 27 3.41 23.77 26.20
N VAL A 28 4.49 24.11 25.48
CA VAL A 28 5.65 24.84 26.04
C VAL A 28 5.25 26.23 26.50
N CYS A 29 4.45 26.96 25.71
CA CYS A 29 3.96 28.30 26.09
C CYS A 29 3.09 28.25 27.35
N VAL A 30 2.16 27.27 27.45
CA VAL A 30 1.29 27.12 28.62
C VAL A 30 2.11 26.76 29.87
N ALA A 31 3.10 25.87 29.74
CA ALA A 31 4.00 25.54 30.83
C ALA A 31 4.83 26.74 31.29
N ALA A 32 5.36 27.54 30.36
CA ALA A 32 6.11 28.75 30.66
C ALA A 32 5.26 29.80 31.40
N ILE A 33 4.00 30.00 30.97
CA ILE A 33 3.06 30.93 31.62
C ILE A 33 2.76 30.49 33.06
N ILE A 34 2.60 29.19 33.30
CA ILE A 34 2.36 28.65 34.66
C ILE A 34 3.56 28.92 35.58
N VAL A 35 4.79 28.73 35.08
CA VAL A 35 6.02 28.99 35.85
C VAL A 35 6.21 30.47 36.15
N LEU A 36 5.94 31.34 35.17
CA LEU A 36 6.07 32.80 35.30
C LEU A 36 5.00 33.44 36.21
N ALA A 37 3.81 32.85 36.30
CA ALA A 37 2.66 33.41 37.01
C ALA A 37 2.42 32.80 38.41
N TRP A 38 3.47 32.32 39.09
CA TRP A 38 3.32 31.70 40.42
C TRP A 38 2.85 32.73 41.47
N PRO A 39 1.76 32.47 42.24
CA PRO A 39 0.97 31.24 42.30
C PRO A 39 -0.05 31.11 41.16
N PRO A 40 -0.13 29.94 40.49
CA PRO A 40 -1.02 29.75 39.37
C PRO A 40 -2.49 29.79 39.81
N LYS A 41 -3.28 30.64 39.15
CA LYS A 41 -4.74 30.69 39.30
C LYS A 41 -5.37 29.37 38.80
N ILE A 42 -6.54 29.00 39.33
CA ILE A 42 -7.29 27.79 38.95
C ILE A 42 -7.47 27.64 37.42
N GLY A 43 -7.65 28.76 36.70
CA GLY A 43 -7.75 28.76 35.23
C GLY A 43 -6.51 28.20 34.51
N ALA A 44 -5.32 28.32 35.09
CA ALA A 44 -4.09 27.80 34.51
C ALA A 44 -4.03 26.26 34.58
N TRP A 45 -4.56 25.66 35.65
CA TRP A 45 -4.70 24.20 35.77
C TRP A 45 -5.72 23.62 34.79
N ILE A 46 -6.82 24.34 34.54
CA ILE A 46 -7.82 23.95 33.52
C ILE A 46 -7.19 24.00 32.13
N ALA A 47 -6.45 25.06 31.81
CA ALA A 47 -5.74 25.18 30.54
C ALA A 47 -4.74 24.03 30.33
N LEU A 48 -3.95 23.69 31.37
CA LEU A 48 -3.05 22.54 31.33
C LEU A 48 -3.80 21.23 31.04
N ALA A 49 -4.90 20.97 31.75
CA ALA A 49 -5.68 19.75 31.57
C ALA A 49 -6.22 19.62 30.13
N VAL A 50 -6.73 20.71 29.55
CA VAL A 50 -7.21 20.74 28.15
C VAL A 50 -6.08 20.39 27.17
N VAL A 51 -4.89 20.97 27.34
CA VAL A 51 -3.75 20.70 26.47
C VAL A 51 -3.27 19.25 26.60
N VAL A 52 -3.22 18.72 27.83
CA VAL A 52 -2.84 17.32 28.07
C VAL A 52 -3.83 16.36 27.41
N ILE A 53 -5.14 16.61 27.52
CA ILE A 53 -6.16 15.80 26.86
C ILE A 53 -6.02 15.86 25.33
N ALA A 54 -5.81 17.06 24.77
CA ALA A 54 -5.59 17.22 23.34
C ALA A 54 -4.33 16.47 22.85
N ALA A 55 -3.24 16.54 23.61
CA ALA A 55 -2.01 15.81 23.31
C ALA A 55 -2.19 14.28 23.39
N ALA A 56 -2.97 13.78 24.34
CA ALA A 56 -3.30 12.37 24.48
C ALA A 56 -4.15 11.85 23.30
N LEU A 57 -5.15 12.63 22.86
CA LEU A 57 -5.97 12.28 21.68
C LEU A 57 -5.13 12.27 20.40
N LEU A 58 -4.23 13.23 20.24
CA LEU A 58 -3.29 13.24 19.13
C LEU A 58 -2.42 11.98 19.16
N THR A 59 -1.68 11.73 20.24
CA THR A 59 -0.78 10.56 20.34
C THR A 59 -1.51 9.23 20.10
N ARG A 60 -2.75 9.07 20.58
CA ARG A 60 -3.58 7.91 20.24
C ARG A 60 -3.87 7.79 18.74
N ARG A 61 -4.18 8.90 18.08
CA ARG A 61 -4.37 8.92 16.62
C ARG A 61 -3.06 8.57 15.89
N TRP A 62 -1.92 9.02 16.40
CA TRP A 62 -0.60 8.69 15.87
C TRP A 62 -0.29 7.19 15.95
N THR A 63 -0.48 6.58 17.12
CA THR A 63 -0.16 5.16 17.31
C THR A 63 -0.97 4.26 16.40
N THR A 64 -2.26 4.58 16.18
CA THR A 64 -3.10 3.82 15.25
C THR A 64 -2.66 3.96 13.80
N LEU A 65 -2.26 5.16 13.35
CA LEU A 65 -1.76 5.37 11.99
C LEU A 65 -0.41 4.68 11.76
N ILE A 66 0.49 4.73 12.74
CA ILE A 66 1.79 4.05 12.69
C ILE A 66 1.58 2.53 12.68
N HIS A 67 0.69 2.00 13.53
CA HIS A 67 0.37 0.57 13.54
C HIS A 67 -0.10 0.10 12.17
N LYS A 68 -1.07 0.78 11.57
CA LYS A 68 -1.58 0.44 10.24
C LYS A 68 -0.49 0.42 9.16
N LYS A 69 0.43 1.38 9.20
CA LYS A 69 1.58 1.42 8.27
C LYS A 69 2.52 0.24 8.49
N THR A 70 2.87 -0.04 9.74
CA THR A 70 3.79 -1.13 10.09
C THR A 70 3.19 -2.49 9.73
N GLU A 71 1.90 -2.68 9.99
CA GLU A 71 1.15 -3.88 9.59
C GLU A 71 1.11 -4.04 8.07
N TRP A 72 0.79 -2.97 7.33
CA TRP A 72 0.82 -3.00 5.87
C TRP A 72 2.21 -3.32 5.33
N GLN A 73 3.27 -2.75 5.91
CA GLN A 73 4.63 -2.99 5.49
C GLN A 73 5.04 -4.45 5.73
N ARG A 74 4.76 -5.01 6.91
CA ARG A 74 4.99 -6.44 7.21
C ARG A 74 4.17 -7.36 6.31
N PHE A 75 2.93 -7.01 6.01
CA PHE A 75 2.11 -7.75 5.05
C PHE A 75 2.76 -7.74 3.67
N SER A 76 3.14 -6.57 3.20
CA SER A 76 3.75 -6.43 1.88
C SER A 76 5.11 -7.12 1.79
N ASP A 77 5.95 -7.04 2.81
CA ASP A 77 7.26 -7.70 2.80
C ASP A 77 7.09 -9.22 2.68
N ARG A 78 6.14 -9.79 3.42
CA ARG A 78 5.80 -11.22 3.31
C ARG A 78 5.30 -11.61 1.92
N GLN A 79 4.45 -10.79 1.29
CA GLN A 79 3.97 -11.05 -0.07
C GLN A 79 5.11 -11.01 -1.09
N TRP A 80 6.03 -10.04 -0.96
CA TRP A 80 7.21 -9.97 -1.83
C TRP A 80 8.20 -11.11 -1.61
N GLU A 81 8.42 -11.51 -0.37
CA GLU A 81 9.26 -12.66 -0.04
C GLU A 81 8.68 -13.94 -0.64
N TYR A 82 7.37 -14.14 -0.49
CA TYR A 82 6.65 -15.25 -1.13
C TYR A 82 6.78 -15.21 -2.65
N LEU A 83 6.51 -14.06 -3.28
CA LEU A 83 6.62 -13.88 -4.72
C LEU A 83 8.04 -14.20 -5.23
N THR A 84 9.07 -13.65 -4.57
CA THR A 84 10.47 -13.86 -4.95
C THR A 84 10.87 -15.33 -4.80
N ARG A 85 10.43 -15.97 -3.71
CA ARG A 85 10.65 -17.39 -3.47
C ARG A 85 9.99 -18.25 -4.55
N THR A 86 8.70 -18.02 -4.82
CA THR A 86 7.96 -18.75 -5.86
C THR A 86 8.53 -18.52 -7.25
N GLN A 87 9.05 -17.31 -7.53
CA GLN A 87 9.76 -17.00 -8.77
C GLN A 87 11.05 -17.81 -8.89
N SER A 88 11.81 -17.97 -7.80
CA SER A 88 13.05 -18.76 -7.81
C SER A 88 12.82 -20.27 -7.93
N GLU A 89 11.69 -20.76 -7.40
CA GLU A 89 11.33 -22.18 -7.44
C GLU A 89 10.78 -22.62 -8.81
N ASN A 90 10.29 -21.68 -9.64
CA ASN A 90 9.68 -21.97 -10.94
C ASN A 90 10.52 -21.38 -12.10
N SER A 91 10.96 -22.24 -13.01
CA SER A 91 11.81 -21.87 -14.15
C SER A 91 11.12 -20.97 -15.19
N THR A 92 9.80 -21.08 -15.36
CA THR A 92 9.03 -20.34 -16.37
C THR A 92 7.98 -19.47 -15.71
N THR A 93 8.38 -18.28 -15.27
CA THR A 93 7.47 -17.28 -14.67
C THR A 93 7.67 -15.92 -15.31
N ALA A 94 6.62 -15.10 -15.26
CA ALA A 94 6.63 -13.72 -15.70
C ALA A 94 5.96 -12.84 -14.65
N VAL A 95 6.50 -11.64 -14.50
CA VAL A 95 5.97 -10.63 -13.59
C VAL A 95 5.16 -9.63 -14.42
N ILE A 96 3.90 -9.46 -14.06
CA ILE A 96 3.00 -8.47 -14.65
C ILE A 96 2.43 -7.56 -13.56
N THR A 97 2.14 -6.32 -13.88
CA THR A 97 1.46 -5.39 -12.97
C THR A 97 0.06 -5.11 -13.48
N VAL A 98 -0.95 -5.31 -12.63
CA VAL A 98 -2.34 -4.93 -12.87
C VAL A 98 -2.48 -3.44 -12.59
N LEU A 99 -2.70 -2.66 -13.65
CA LEU A 99 -2.86 -1.21 -13.57
C LEU A 99 -4.29 -0.84 -13.14
N GLY A 100 -5.29 -1.60 -13.56
CA GLY A 100 -6.68 -1.35 -13.22
C GLY A 100 -7.64 -2.37 -13.81
N PHE A 101 -8.87 -2.35 -13.32
CA PHE A 101 -9.98 -3.15 -13.83
C PHE A 101 -10.93 -2.29 -14.64
N GLN A 102 -11.36 -2.82 -15.78
CA GLN A 102 -12.34 -2.20 -16.65
C GLN A 102 -13.74 -2.71 -16.32
N GLU A 103 -13.87 -4.03 -16.17
CA GLU A 103 -15.15 -4.69 -15.90
C GLU A 103 -14.91 -5.97 -15.08
N VAL A 104 -15.76 -6.21 -14.10
CA VAL A 104 -15.69 -7.38 -13.20
C VAL A 104 -16.89 -8.27 -13.49
N GLN A 105 -16.62 -9.52 -13.84
CA GLN A 105 -17.62 -10.54 -14.17
C GLN A 105 -17.47 -11.76 -13.23
N PRO A 106 -18.47 -12.65 -13.13
CA PRO A 106 -18.39 -13.82 -12.25
C PRO A 106 -17.30 -14.82 -12.64
N THR A 107 -16.97 -14.87 -13.93
CA THR A 107 -16.01 -15.81 -14.53
C THR A 107 -14.60 -15.24 -14.65
N GLY A 108 -14.39 -13.98 -14.27
CA GLY A 108 -13.11 -13.29 -14.43
C GLY A 108 -13.28 -11.78 -14.51
N SER A 109 -12.20 -11.08 -14.81
CA SER A 109 -12.21 -9.62 -14.88
C SER A 109 -11.36 -9.13 -16.04
N TRP A 110 -11.86 -8.11 -16.73
CA TRP A 110 -11.09 -7.35 -17.70
C TRP A 110 -10.17 -6.40 -16.96
N ALA A 111 -8.87 -6.55 -17.19
CA ALA A 111 -7.84 -5.75 -16.55
C ALA A 111 -6.85 -5.20 -17.58
N THR A 112 -6.29 -4.03 -17.28
CA THR A 112 -5.11 -3.54 -17.99
C THR A 112 -3.87 -4.01 -17.26
N ILE A 113 -3.01 -4.75 -17.95
CA ILE A 113 -1.77 -5.29 -17.39
C ILE A 113 -0.56 -4.65 -18.06
N ARG A 114 0.53 -4.54 -17.32
CA ARG A 114 1.86 -4.18 -17.81
C ARG A 114 2.82 -5.34 -17.61
N TRP A 115 3.47 -5.79 -18.67
CA TRP A 115 4.57 -6.74 -18.57
C TRP A 115 5.81 -6.04 -18.04
N GLU A 116 6.26 -6.37 -16.82
CA GLU A 116 7.38 -5.66 -16.19
C GLU A 116 8.68 -5.82 -16.99
N LYS A 117 8.93 -7.03 -17.51
CA LYS A 117 10.15 -7.32 -18.28
C LYS A 117 10.22 -6.58 -19.62
N PHE A 118 9.06 -6.28 -20.23
CA PHE A 118 8.98 -5.73 -21.59
C PHE A 118 8.48 -4.29 -21.64
N GLY A 119 7.96 -3.76 -20.52
CA GLY A 119 7.29 -2.46 -20.48
C GLY A 119 5.99 -2.38 -21.30
N TYR A 120 5.52 -3.50 -21.85
CA TYR A 120 4.35 -3.54 -22.74
C TYR A 120 3.06 -3.52 -21.94
N VAL A 121 2.12 -2.65 -22.33
CA VAL A 121 0.81 -2.51 -21.69
C VAL A 121 -0.25 -3.05 -22.62
N GLN A 122 -1.13 -3.90 -22.10
CA GLN A 122 -2.23 -4.47 -22.88
C GLN A 122 -3.43 -4.83 -22.02
N THR A 123 -4.55 -5.09 -22.67
CA THR A 123 -5.75 -5.65 -22.03
C THR A 123 -5.54 -7.14 -21.80
N ALA A 124 -6.01 -7.61 -20.65
CA ALA A 124 -6.03 -9.01 -20.30
C ALA A 124 -7.36 -9.41 -19.65
N TRP A 125 -7.79 -10.64 -19.92
CA TRP A 125 -8.78 -11.34 -19.14
C TRP A 125 -8.07 -12.09 -18.02
N ILE A 126 -8.51 -11.90 -16.78
CA ILE A 126 -7.96 -12.60 -15.62
C ILE A 126 -9.07 -13.42 -14.99
N GLU A 127 -8.92 -14.74 -14.99
CA GLU A 127 -9.82 -15.64 -14.25
C GLU A 127 -9.70 -15.45 -12.73
N PRO A 128 -10.69 -15.88 -11.94
CA PRO A 128 -10.62 -15.83 -10.48
C PRO A 128 -9.43 -16.64 -9.95
N CYS A 129 -8.36 -15.96 -9.54
CA CYS A 129 -7.23 -16.59 -8.85
C CYS A 129 -7.64 -17.00 -7.42
N MET A 130 -6.82 -17.83 -6.75
CA MET A 130 -7.04 -18.22 -5.35
C MET A 130 -6.95 -17.05 -4.35
N PHE A 131 -6.46 -15.89 -4.80
CA PHE A 131 -6.30 -14.67 -4.01
C PHE A 131 -7.03 -13.51 -4.70
N SER A 132 -7.48 -12.55 -3.89
CA SER A 132 -8.11 -11.34 -4.40
C SER A 132 -7.08 -10.43 -5.08
N ILE A 133 -7.33 -10.10 -6.34
CA ILE A 133 -6.51 -9.18 -7.12
C ILE A 133 -7.07 -7.77 -6.98
N TRP A 134 -6.18 -6.79 -6.86
CA TRP A 134 -6.53 -5.39 -6.71
C TRP A 134 -5.78 -4.53 -7.75
N PRO A 135 -6.25 -3.31 -8.06
CA PRO A 135 -5.45 -2.35 -8.81
C PRO A 135 -4.10 -2.10 -8.13
N ASP A 136 -3.08 -1.74 -8.91
CA ASP A 136 -1.71 -1.53 -8.46
C ASP A 136 -1.10 -2.76 -7.76
N THR A 137 -1.40 -3.96 -8.27
CA THR A 137 -0.78 -5.21 -7.80
C THR A 137 0.13 -5.81 -8.86
N VAL A 138 1.19 -6.45 -8.38
CA VAL A 138 2.11 -7.26 -9.15
C VAL A 138 1.66 -8.70 -9.03
N LEU A 139 1.52 -9.37 -10.16
CA LEU A 139 1.23 -10.79 -10.24
C LEU A 139 2.43 -11.53 -10.80
N LEU A 140 2.79 -12.62 -10.15
CA LEU A 140 3.65 -13.64 -10.71
C LEU A 140 2.77 -14.65 -11.41
N ILE A 141 2.92 -14.76 -12.73
CA ILE A 141 2.15 -15.68 -13.56
C ILE A 141 3.06 -16.70 -14.24
N ARG A 142 2.51 -17.85 -14.59
CA ARG A 142 3.08 -18.73 -15.60
C ARG A 142 2.57 -18.28 -16.98
N PRO A 143 3.43 -17.73 -17.86
CA PRO A 143 2.96 -17.31 -19.17
C PRO A 143 2.49 -18.50 -20.00
N ASP A 144 1.39 -18.36 -20.72
CA ASP A 144 0.86 -19.39 -21.61
C ASP A 144 1.65 -19.40 -22.92
N PRO A 145 2.41 -20.47 -23.22
CA PRO A 145 3.21 -20.54 -24.44
C PRO A 145 2.36 -20.53 -25.71
N ASN A 146 1.07 -20.88 -25.64
CA ASN A 146 0.18 -20.87 -26.80
C ASN A 146 -0.33 -19.46 -27.16
N GLN A 147 -0.13 -18.48 -26.27
CA GLN A 147 -0.57 -17.10 -26.50
C GLN A 147 0.58 -16.17 -26.90
N ILE A 148 1.80 -16.45 -26.44
CA ILE A 148 2.98 -15.63 -26.72
C ILE A 148 4.05 -16.49 -27.39
N HIS A 149 4.33 -16.17 -28.65
CA HIS A 149 5.34 -16.84 -29.45
C HIS A 149 6.46 -15.86 -29.82
N VAL A 150 7.71 -16.35 -29.79
CA VAL A 150 8.86 -15.55 -30.22
C VAL A 150 8.73 -15.21 -31.70
N GLY A 151 8.81 -13.92 -32.03
CA GLY A 151 8.71 -13.42 -33.41
C GLY A 151 7.28 -13.24 -33.94
N ALA A 152 6.26 -13.64 -33.19
CA ALA A 152 4.87 -13.32 -33.49
C ALA A 152 4.46 -11.97 -32.88
N PRO A 153 3.44 -11.28 -33.44
CA PRO A 153 2.87 -10.12 -32.78
C PRO A 153 2.26 -10.51 -31.42
N TRP A 154 2.25 -9.56 -30.48
CA TRP A 154 1.56 -9.73 -29.21
C TRP A 154 0.06 -9.95 -29.44
N PRO A 155 -0.59 -10.83 -28.66
CA PRO A 155 -2.04 -10.98 -28.73
C PRO A 155 -2.70 -9.66 -28.31
N ALA A 156 -3.78 -9.28 -29.00
CA ALA A 156 -4.56 -8.09 -28.66
C ALA A 156 -5.10 -8.15 -27.22
N THR A 157 -5.47 -9.35 -26.80
CA THR A 157 -5.97 -9.66 -25.47
C THR A 157 -5.22 -10.86 -24.92
N TYR A 158 -4.64 -10.74 -23.73
CA TYR A 158 -4.00 -11.86 -23.05
C TYR A 158 -4.95 -12.52 -22.06
N HIS A 159 -4.90 -13.83 -21.94
CA HIS A 159 -5.73 -14.61 -21.03
C HIS A 159 -4.88 -15.20 -19.92
N VAL A 160 -5.14 -14.79 -18.68
CA VAL A 160 -4.51 -15.32 -17.47
C VAL A 160 -5.47 -16.34 -16.85
N SER A 161 -5.09 -17.62 -16.89
CA SER A 161 -5.86 -18.65 -16.19
C SER A 161 -5.63 -18.57 -14.67
N SER A 162 -6.63 -19.00 -13.92
CA SER A 162 -6.59 -19.09 -12.45
C SER A 162 -5.42 -19.94 -11.96
N SER A 163 -5.14 -21.04 -12.65
CA SER A 163 -4.03 -21.96 -12.38
C SER A 163 -2.65 -21.39 -12.74
N ALA A 164 -2.60 -20.36 -13.59
CA ALA A 164 -1.37 -19.67 -13.95
C ALA A 164 -1.03 -18.54 -12.96
N CYS A 165 -1.96 -18.12 -12.09
CA CYS A 165 -1.67 -17.16 -11.02
C CYS A 165 -0.88 -17.84 -9.89
N LEU A 166 0.38 -17.47 -9.70
CA LEU A 166 1.25 -18.12 -8.72
C LEU A 166 1.36 -17.33 -7.41
N ALA A 167 1.56 -16.02 -7.51
CA ALA A 167 1.72 -15.15 -6.35
C ALA A 167 1.30 -13.71 -6.67
N ILE A 168 1.09 -12.91 -5.63
CA ILE A 168 0.71 -11.50 -5.71
C ILE A 168 1.54 -10.67 -4.73
N ALA A 169 1.83 -9.43 -5.09
CA ALA A 169 2.45 -8.43 -4.22
C ALA A 169 1.98 -7.02 -4.60
N PRO A 170 2.09 -6.00 -3.73
CA PRO A 170 1.70 -4.63 -4.08
C PRO A 170 2.79 -3.91 -4.92
N ALA A 171 2.36 -3.14 -5.93
CA ALA A 171 3.26 -2.56 -6.94
C ALA A 171 4.14 -1.41 -6.44
N ARG A 172 3.69 -0.62 -5.46
CA ARG A 172 4.47 0.53 -4.94
C ARG A 172 5.79 0.15 -4.27
N LEU A 173 6.02 -1.13 -3.96
CA LEU A 173 7.30 -1.61 -3.44
C LEU A 173 8.24 -2.15 -4.54
N ALA A 174 7.72 -2.52 -5.71
CA ALA A 174 8.54 -2.93 -6.85
C ALA A 174 9.44 -1.79 -7.33
N ALA A 175 8.86 -0.61 -7.55
CA ALA A 175 9.56 0.56 -8.07
C ALA A 175 10.67 1.07 -7.13
N ALA A 176 10.50 0.93 -5.81
CA ALA A 176 11.51 1.33 -4.83
C ALA A 176 12.64 0.29 -4.67
N ARG A 177 12.41 -0.98 -5.03
CA ARG A 177 13.44 -2.04 -5.01
C ARG A 177 14.21 -2.16 -6.32
N ALA A 178 13.63 -1.77 -7.45
CA ALA A 178 14.31 -1.78 -8.76
C ALA A 178 15.35 -0.66 -8.94
N THR A 179 15.42 0.30 -8.00
CA THR A 179 16.36 1.43 -8.01
C THR A 179 17.54 1.27 -7.03
N ASN A 180 17.66 0.11 -6.38
CA ASN A 180 18.83 -0.29 -5.57
C ASN A 180 19.50 -1.50 -6.22
#